data_AF-A0A8S3JCB5-F1
#
_entry.id   AF-A0A8S3JCB5-F1
#
_cell.length_a   1.000
_cell.length_b   1.000
_cell.length_c   1.000
_cell.angle_alpha   90.00
_cell.angle_beta   90.00
_cell.angle_gamma   90.00
#
_symmetry.space_group_name_H-M   'P 1'
#
loop_
_entity.id
_entity.type
_entity.pdbx_description
1 polymer ?
#
loop_
_entity_poly.entity_id
_entity_poly.type
_entity_poly.pdbx_seq_one_letter_code
_entity_poly.pdbx_strand_id
1 'polypeptide(L)'
;MAQVQDINIKLFSFGHSFGVPVDVDLLFSIRHLPVTNVENYQQYDGRHQRIQNELLHLTEYESFIKTIIEQLKNFTNEHNKNSITIAIGCEQGRHRSVALVERLGDLLGNTYNMN
;
A
#
# COMPACT_ATOMS: atom_id res chain seq x y z
N MET A 1 -20.50 -6.65 -15.19
CA MET A 1 -20.25 -5.72 -14.07
C MET A 1 -19.67 -6.56 -12.96
N ALA A 2 -18.42 -6.31 -12.56
CA ALA A 2 -17.81 -7.09 -11.47
C ALA A 2 -18.58 -6.78 -10.18
N GLN A 3 -19.05 -7.82 -9.49
CA GLN A 3 -19.74 -7.68 -8.22
C GLN A 3 -18.73 -7.15 -7.20
N VAL A 4 -18.96 -5.94 -6.67
CA VAL A 4 -18.20 -5.40 -5.53
C VAL A 4 -18.38 -6.39 -4.39
N GLN A 5 -17.27 -6.92 -3.85
CA GLN A 5 -17.35 -7.79 -2.68
C GLN A 5 -17.70 -6.93 -1.47
N ASP A 6 -18.60 -7.40 -0.59
CA ASP A 6 -19.03 -6.71 0.64
C ASP A 6 -17.94 -6.68 1.74
N ILE A 7 -16.67 -6.51 1.34
CA ILE A 7 -15.51 -6.47 2.20
C ILE A 7 -14.99 -5.04 2.25
N ASN A 8 -14.82 -4.54 3.48
CA ASN A 8 -14.25 -3.23 3.74
C ASN A 8 -12.73 -3.32 3.94
N ILE A 9 -11.96 -2.60 3.12
CA ILE A 9 -10.50 -2.56 3.21
C ILE A 9 -10.10 -1.24 3.85
N LYS A 10 -9.47 -1.32 5.01
CA LYS A 10 -8.76 -0.21 5.63
C LYS A 10 -7.29 -0.28 5.28
N LEU A 11 -6.77 0.73 4.59
CA LEU A 11 -5.40 0.75 4.12
C LEU A 11 -4.67 1.99 4.64
N PHE A 12 -3.51 1.80 5.28
CA PHE A 12 -2.73 2.93 5.76
C PHE A 12 -1.22 2.68 5.69
N SER A 13 -0.47 3.78 5.70
CA SER A 13 0.98 3.76 5.68
C SER A 13 1.54 4.08 7.08
N PHE A 14 2.72 3.53 7.38
CA PHE A 14 3.45 3.83 8.60
C PHE A 14 4.96 3.90 8.35
N GLY A 15 5.68 4.45 9.34
CA GLY A 15 7.15 4.47 9.36
C GLY A 15 7.69 3.57 10.46
N HIS A 16 8.56 2.63 10.11
CA HIS A 16 9.21 1.72 11.05
C HIS A 16 9.96 2.47 12.17
N SER A 17 10.53 3.63 11.88
CA SER A 17 11.23 4.44 12.89
C SER A 17 10.29 5.01 13.97
N PHE A 18 8.97 4.97 13.74
CA PHE A 18 7.93 5.36 14.70
C PHE A 18 7.20 4.16 15.34
N GLY A 19 7.65 2.94 15.05
CA GLY A 19 7.05 1.70 15.55
C GLY A 19 6.19 0.97 14.52
N VAL A 20 5.89 -0.28 14.82
CA VAL A 20 5.04 -1.15 13.99
C VAL A 20 3.61 -1.07 14.54
N PRO A 21 2.59 -0.82 13.70
CA PRO A 21 1.21 -0.74 14.17
C PRO A 21 0.77 -2.09 14.75
N VAL A 22 -0.01 -2.01 15.83
CA VAL A 22 -0.72 -3.13 16.43
C VAL A 22 -2.11 -3.28 15.79
N ASP A 23 -2.73 -4.44 15.94
CA ASP A 23 -4.10 -4.72 15.47
C ASP A 23 -4.32 -4.54 13.96
N VAL A 24 -3.37 -5.03 13.15
CA VAL A 24 -3.49 -5.11 11.69
C VAL A 24 -3.63 -6.57 11.26
N ASP A 25 -4.43 -6.84 10.24
CA ASP A 25 -4.58 -8.20 9.69
C ASP A 25 -3.38 -8.57 8.82
N LEU A 26 -2.92 -7.62 7.99
CA LEU A 26 -1.76 -7.80 7.12
C LEU A 26 -0.81 -6.62 7.25
N LEU A 27 0.49 -6.91 7.29
CA LEU A 27 1.55 -5.91 7.32
C LEU A 27 2.61 -6.20 6.26
N PHE A 28 2.94 -5.20 5.45
CA PHE A 28 3.94 -5.31 4.41
C PHE A 28 5.06 -4.29 4.61
N SER A 29 6.31 -4.77 4.76
CA SER A 29 7.50 -3.92 4.81
C SER A 29 8.11 -3.77 3.42
N ILE A 30 8.15 -2.55 2.91
CA ILE A 30 8.73 -2.19 1.61
C ILE A 30 10.09 -1.48 1.74
N ARG A 31 10.77 -1.64 2.88
CA ARG A 31 12.09 -1.03 3.10
C ARG A 31 13.15 -1.50 2.11
N HIS A 32 12.95 -2.69 1.51
CA HIS A 32 13.80 -3.25 0.47
C HIS A 32 13.72 -2.50 -0.87
N LEU A 33 12.66 -1.73 -1.12
CA LEU A 33 12.53 -0.96 -2.36
C LEU A 33 13.55 0.19 -2.40
N PRO A 34 14.12 0.51 -3.57
CA PRO A 34 15.03 1.64 -3.74
C PRO A 34 14.48 2.94 -3.18
N VAL A 35 15.36 3.78 -2.63
CA VAL A 35 15.00 5.14 -2.22
C VAL A 35 14.82 6.00 -3.47
N THR A 36 13.89 6.94 -3.38
CA THR A 36 13.63 7.95 -4.41
C THR A 36 14.87 8.80 -4.70
N ASN A 37 15.19 8.96 -5.98
CA ASN A 37 16.20 9.86 -6.53
C ASN A 37 15.61 11.21 -6.95
N VAL A 38 14.35 11.50 -6.61
CA VAL A 38 13.76 12.82 -6.86
C VAL A 38 14.57 13.90 -6.14
N GLU A 39 14.98 14.93 -6.88
CA GLU A 39 15.64 16.08 -6.31
C GLU A 39 14.71 16.79 -5.30
N ASN A 40 15.26 17.15 -4.14
CA ASN A 40 14.50 17.74 -3.02
C ASN A 40 13.33 16.86 -2.56
N TYR A 41 13.44 15.53 -2.63
CA TYR A 41 12.39 14.61 -2.18
C TYR A 41 11.93 14.87 -0.74
N GLN A 42 12.78 15.44 0.12
CA GLN A 42 12.39 15.84 1.49
C GLN A 42 11.29 16.92 1.53
N GLN A 43 10.97 17.58 0.42
CA GLN A 43 9.84 18.52 0.32
C GLN A 43 8.53 17.86 -0.09
N TYR A 44 8.58 16.63 -0.63
CA TYR A 44 7.44 15.91 -1.17
C TYR A 44 7.07 14.71 -0.29
N ASP A 45 5.81 14.31 -0.27
CA ASP A 45 5.38 13.02 0.26
C ASP A 45 5.03 12.05 -0.88
N GLY A 46 4.63 10.83 -0.53
CA GLY A 46 4.25 9.81 -1.51
C GLY A 46 3.05 10.15 -2.38
N ARG A 47 2.28 11.21 -2.07
CA ARG A 47 1.15 11.65 -2.91
C ARG A 47 1.60 12.54 -4.06
N HIS A 48 2.79 13.13 -3.92
CA HIS A 48 3.30 14.02 -4.94
C HIS A 48 3.65 13.25 -6.22
N GLN A 49 3.21 13.78 -7.37
CA GLN A 49 3.32 13.11 -8.67
C GLN A 49 4.77 12.74 -9.03
N ARG A 50 5.76 13.55 -8.65
CA ARG A 50 7.18 13.23 -8.88
C ARG A 50 7.60 11.93 -8.19
N ILE A 51 7.16 11.73 -6.95
CA ILE A 51 7.47 10.52 -6.18
C ILE A 51 6.75 9.32 -6.78
N GLN A 52 5.46 9.48 -7.10
CA GLN A 52 4.64 8.44 -7.75
C GLN A 52 5.27 7.97 -9.06
N ASN A 53 5.58 8.91 -9.97
CA ASN A 53 6.15 8.60 -11.27
C ASN A 53 7.49 7.86 -11.16
N GLU A 54 8.35 8.29 -10.25
CA GLU A 54 9.64 7.60 -10.07
C GLU A 54 9.46 6.15 -9.60
N LEU A 55 8.58 5.92 -8.62
CA LEU A 55 8.34 4.58 -8.08
C LEU A 55 7.69 3.66 -9.12
N LEU A 56 6.85 4.18 -10.01
CA LEU A 56 6.26 3.40 -11.11
C LEU A 56 7.29 2.89 -12.12
N HIS A 57 8.48 3.50 -12.20
CA HIS A 57 9.56 3.00 -13.04
C HIS A 57 10.32 1.83 -12.40
N LEU A 58 10.06 1.50 -11.13
CA LEU A 58 10.70 0.41 -10.42
C LEU A 58 9.91 -0.89 -10.64
N THR A 59 10.51 -1.86 -11.35
CA THR A 59 9.90 -3.18 -11.57
C THR A 59 9.52 -3.87 -10.24
N GLU A 60 10.33 -3.68 -9.20
CA GLU A 60 10.11 -4.24 -7.86
C GLU A 60 8.85 -3.65 -7.19
N TYR A 61 8.59 -2.35 -7.39
CA TYR A 61 7.40 -1.67 -6.87
C TYR A 61 6.12 -2.24 -7.49
N GLU A 62 6.08 -2.33 -8.82
CA GLU A 62 4.95 -2.91 -9.55
C GLU A 62 4.75 -4.40 -9.22
N SER A 63 5.84 -5.15 -9.05
CA SER A 63 5.79 -6.56 -8.65
C SER A 63 5.19 -6.71 -7.26
N PHE A 64 5.59 -5.85 -6.32
CA PHE A 64 5.10 -5.90 -4.95
C PHE A 64 3.63 -5.52 -4.82
N ILE A 65 3.14 -4.56 -5.62
CA ILE A 65 1.70 -4.25 -5.73
C ILE A 65 0.90 -5.51 -6.10
N LYS A 66 1.35 -6.24 -7.12
CA LYS A 66 0.68 -7.48 -7.56
C LYS A 66 0.67 -8.52 -6.43
N THR A 67 1.79 -8.70 -5.74
CA THR A 67 1.88 -9.60 -4.59
C THR A 67 0.87 -9.24 -3.51
N ILE A 68 0.75 -7.95 -3.13
CA ILE A 68 -0.23 -7.52 -2.13
C ILE A 68 -1.66 -7.83 -2.57
N ILE A 69 -2.00 -7.53 -3.83
CA ILE A 69 -3.35 -7.78 -4.36
C ILE A 69 -3.66 -9.29 -4.36
N GLU A 70 -2.70 -10.13 -4.71
CA GLU A 70 -2.86 -11.59 -4.67
C GLU A 70 -3.04 -12.10 -3.24
N GLN A 71 -2.24 -11.62 -2.29
CA GLN A 71 -2.36 -11.98 -0.88
C GLN A 71 -3.72 -11.56 -0.31
N LEU A 72 -4.17 -10.35 -0.64
CA LEU A 72 -5.49 -9.87 -0.27
C LEU A 72 -6.60 -10.78 -0.79
N LYS A 73 -6.57 -11.15 -2.08
CA LYS A 73 -7.57 -12.04 -2.68
C LYS A 73 -7.63 -13.40 -1.98
N ASN A 74 -6.46 -13.97 -1.68
CA ASN A 74 -6.38 -15.25 -0.97
C ASN A 74 -6.98 -15.11 0.43
N PHE A 75 -6.59 -14.06 1.17
CA PHE A 75 -7.10 -13.80 2.51
C PHE A 75 -8.62 -13.61 2.54
N THR A 76 -9.18 -12.86 1.59
CA THR A 76 -10.64 -12.63 1.51
C THR A 76 -11.42 -13.92 1.23
N ASN A 77 -10.84 -14.85 0.46
CA ASN A 77 -11.48 -16.13 0.15
C ASN A 77 -11.46 -17.09 1.35
N GLU A 78 -10.41 -17.06 2.16
CA GLU A 78 -10.20 -18.01 3.26
C GLU A 78 -10.93 -17.63 4.55
N HIS A 79 -11.01 -16.34 4.88
CA HIS A 79 -11.34 -15.91 6.25
C HIS A 79 -12.78 -15.42 6.45
N ASN A 80 -13.63 -15.38 5.41
CA ASN A 80 -15.02 -14.90 5.47
C ASN A 80 -15.20 -13.64 6.34
N LYS A 81 -14.26 -12.69 6.20
CA LYS A 81 -14.19 -11.45 6.99
C LYS A 81 -14.86 -10.31 6.21
N ASN A 82 -15.68 -9.54 6.92
CA ASN A 82 -16.34 -8.35 6.36
C ASN A 82 -15.42 -7.11 6.34
N SER A 83 -14.26 -7.18 7.01
CA SER A 83 -13.28 -6.10 7.02
C SER A 83 -11.86 -6.63 7.15
N ILE A 84 -10.92 -5.94 6.51
CA ILE A 84 -9.48 -6.21 6.62
C ILE A 84 -8.72 -4.89 6.80
N THR A 85 -7.76 -4.88 7.73
CA THR A 85 -6.86 -3.76 7.97
C THR A 85 -5.46 -4.10 7.49
N ILE A 86 -4.93 -3.30 6.56
CA ILE A 86 -3.64 -3.52 5.91
C ILE A 86 -2.73 -2.33 6.18
N ALA A 87 -1.51 -2.62 6.68
CA ALA A 87 -0.48 -1.62 6.94
C ALA A 87 0.71 -1.78 5.99
N ILE A 88 1.13 -0.68 5.36
CA ILE A 88 2.31 -0.63 4.51
C ILE A 88 3.41 0.21 5.18
N GLY A 89 4.57 -0.39 5.41
CA GLY A 89 5.67 0.22 6.14
C GLY A 89 6.89 0.54 5.28
N CYS A 90 7.36 1.78 5.32
CA CYS A 90 8.73 2.12 4.92
C CYS A 90 9.49 2.69 6.14
N GLU A 91 10.73 3.17 5.98
CA GLU A 91 11.52 3.64 7.14
C GLU A 91 10.82 4.82 7.85
N GLN A 92 10.61 5.92 7.13
CA GLN A 92 10.02 7.16 7.69
C GLN A 92 8.51 7.31 7.47
N GLY A 93 7.85 6.37 6.78
CA GLY A 93 6.41 6.44 6.53
C GLY A 93 5.92 7.61 5.67
N ARG A 94 6.80 8.20 4.85
CA ARG A 94 6.51 9.46 4.14
C ARG A 94 6.40 9.34 2.62
N HIS A 95 7.24 8.53 1.98
CA HIS A 95 7.35 8.48 0.52
C HIS A 95 6.80 7.16 -0.03
N ARG A 96 7.61 6.10 0.00
CA ARG A 96 7.31 4.80 -0.60
C ARG A 96 6.01 4.19 -0.09
N SER A 97 5.79 4.19 1.24
CA SER A 97 4.61 3.54 1.82
C SER A 97 3.34 4.33 1.55
N VAL A 98 3.40 5.66 1.67
CA VAL A 98 2.31 6.56 1.27
C VAL A 98 1.98 6.33 -0.21
N ALA A 99 2.98 6.35 -1.09
CA ALA A 99 2.75 6.18 -2.51
C ALA A 99 2.08 4.85 -2.86
N LEU A 100 2.54 3.75 -2.24
CA LEU A 100 1.96 2.42 -2.43
C LEU A 100 0.51 2.35 -1.93
N VAL A 101 0.20 3.01 -0.81
CA VAL A 101 -1.14 3.07 -0.26
C VAL A 101 -2.11 3.78 -1.21
N GLU A 102 -1.73 4.95 -1.73
CA GLU A 102 -2.53 5.67 -2.72
C GLU A 102 -2.76 4.79 -3.96
N ARG A 103 -1.69 4.17 -4.47
CA ARG A 103 -1.77 3.31 -5.66
C ARG A 103 -2.66 2.08 -5.46
N LEU A 104 -2.58 1.43 -4.31
CA LEU A 104 -3.45 0.31 -3.97
C LEU A 104 -4.89 0.76 -3.78
N GLY A 105 -5.12 1.94 -3.18
CA GLY A 105 -6.45 2.53 -3.05
C GLY A 105 -7.13 2.70 -4.41
N ASP A 106 -6.43 3.26 -5.39
CA ASP A 106 -6.92 3.43 -6.76
C ASP A 106 -7.25 2.10 -7.44
N LEU A 107 -6.39 1.08 -7.27
CA LEU A 107 -6.56 -0.23 -7.89
C LEU A 107 -7.69 -1.04 -7.26
N LEU A 108 -7.85 -0.95 -5.94
CA LEU A 108 -8.81 -1.73 -5.17
C LEU A 108 -10.19 -1.08 -5.08
N GLY A 109 -10.29 0.25 -5.20
CA GLY A 109 -11.54 0.99 -5.04
C GLY A 109 -12.64 0.65 -6.05
N ASN A 110 -12.29 0.00 -7.17
CA ASN A 110 -13.28 -0.52 -8.13
C ASN A 110 -13.86 -1.88 -7.74
N THR A 111 -13.25 -2.58 -6.79
CA THR A 111 -13.57 -3.97 -6.43
C THR A 111 -14.05 -4.09 -4.97
N TYR A 112 -13.56 -3.22 -4.09
CA TYR A 112 -13.79 -3.27 -2.64
C TYR A 112 -14.24 -1.91 -2.11
N ASN A 113 -14.89 -1.93 -0.95
CA ASN A 113 -15.19 -0.71 -0.21
C ASN A 113 -13.91 -0.25 0.52
N MET A 114 -13.47 0.98 0.29
CA MET A 114 -12.23 1.52 0.89
C MET A 114 -12.54 2.44 2.07
N ASN A 115 -11.75 2.37 3.13
CA ASN A 115 -11.79 3.24 4.32
C ASN A 115 -10.40 3.73 4.75
#